data_AF-A0A7S4FUZ4-F1
#
_entry.id   AF-A0A7S4FUZ4-F1
#
_cell.length_a   1.000
_cell.length_b   1.000
_cell.length_c   1.000
_cell.angle_alpha   90.00
_cell.angle_beta   90.00
_cell.angle_gamma   90.00
#
_symmetry.space_group_name_H-M   'P 1'
#
loop_
_entity.id
_entity.type
_entity.pdbx_description
1 polymer ?
#
loop_
_entity_poly.entity_id
_entity_poly.type
_entity_poly.pdbx_seq_one_letter_code
_entity_poly.pdbx_strand_id
1 'polypeptide(L)'
;METKTLDGIPRWNSTWTRDKGNDDEVEDDPLRATEEPSRFPFSDEINSIISLWQGNVWQVECDAIVNAAEEYYNDCRNPVSEAIFRTAGPSLEMEVTQIAMESNPSNNPIGCRTGDAILTNAYLLPCSKVIHTVGPRYNEKYKTAAENMLHSCYRTCLQTLVENRMSTIAFSCIHSERKNYSIRDAAPIALRTIRRFLERYPGKVKHVVLATQSAVEYSIYEDQMKLYFPRSKAEEDAACALLPDDTGNEVGETVSAERMIRIGTAPAPSGGATTSLQQPSIGLARDRARTALGGDATPAVGDGEIDTKAIANPVASAFGRVSVINGSSSLSAVDEGFSSMQGDVDARKREFLNSSEQEDAIIYSRYLRKSQTENFADIDALKVVYKCGPDIANRPTVALVGSRVPSETSWPRLLLYFIKIMEPIADKDYTLVYFHTNLTHKPDFSWMRKTYKVLPEKYKKNLKALYVIHPTWWLNVCVAFVRPFVNDRFWVKLHQINDLRQLYSYVPPQSISVPEEIVRYNQQLHGDVVQPEQSNEKRRPQDFL
;
A
#
# COMPACT_ATOMS: atom_id res chain seq x y z
N MET A 1 36.62 -2.16 25.83
CA MET A 1 35.15 -2.32 25.69
C MET A 1 34.92 -3.53 24.83
N GLU A 2 33.99 -4.42 25.21
CA GLU A 2 33.57 -5.51 24.33
C GLU A 2 32.76 -4.90 23.19
N THR A 3 33.28 -4.98 21.97
CA THR A 3 32.57 -4.54 20.75
C THR A 3 31.60 -5.62 20.32
N LYS A 4 30.46 -5.23 19.77
CA LYS A 4 29.48 -6.15 19.18
C LYS A 4 29.44 -5.94 17.68
N THR A 5 29.79 -6.99 16.95
CA THR A 5 29.64 -7.07 15.49
C THR A 5 28.15 -7.18 15.14
N LEU A 6 27.76 -6.65 13.98
CA LEU A 6 26.38 -6.76 13.49
C LEU A 6 25.91 -8.20 13.32
N ASP A 7 26.81 -9.11 12.94
CA ASP A 7 26.51 -10.55 12.81
C ASP A 7 26.22 -11.22 14.16
N GLY A 8 26.67 -10.63 15.27
CA GLY A 8 26.38 -11.10 16.62
C GLY A 8 25.02 -10.65 17.16
N ILE A 9 24.29 -9.80 16.45
CA ILE A 9 22.98 -9.30 16.84
C ILE A 9 21.90 -10.11 16.11
N PRO A 10 20.98 -10.77 16.84
CA PRO A 10 19.95 -11.58 16.19
C PRO A 10 18.99 -10.69 15.40
N ARG A 11 18.74 -11.08 14.15
CA ARG A 11 17.76 -10.44 13.27
C ARG A 11 16.34 -10.73 13.75
N TRP A 12 15.41 -9.83 13.46
CA TRP A 12 14.02 -9.97 13.91
C TRP A 12 13.33 -11.24 13.37
N ASN A 13 13.72 -11.71 12.18
CA ASN A 13 13.25 -12.99 11.67
C ASN A 13 13.85 -14.22 12.40
N SER A 14 15.03 -14.07 13.01
CA SER A 14 15.79 -15.14 13.65
C SER A 14 15.56 -15.28 15.16
N THR A 15 15.02 -14.24 15.81
CA THR A 15 14.60 -14.30 17.22
C THR A 15 13.38 -15.18 17.43
N TRP A 16 12.71 -15.59 16.34
CA TRP A 16 11.67 -16.60 16.36
C TRP A 16 12.28 -18.00 16.18
N THR A 17 12.32 -18.78 17.26
CA THR A 17 12.45 -20.23 17.14
C THR A 17 11.13 -20.78 16.63
N ARG A 18 11.12 -21.26 15.39
CA ARG A 18 10.02 -22.06 14.84
C ARG A 18 9.80 -23.24 15.78
N ASP A 19 8.77 -23.15 16.63
CA ASP A 19 8.39 -24.26 17.50
C ASP A 19 7.79 -25.32 16.56
N LYS A 20 8.65 -26.23 16.07
CA LYS A 20 8.30 -27.32 15.13
C LYS A 20 7.34 -28.35 15.74
N GLY A 21 6.68 -28.03 16.86
CA GLY A 21 5.77 -28.91 17.58
C GLY A 21 4.35 -28.39 17.74
N ASN A 22 4.05 -27.13 17.39
CA ASN A 22 2.70 -26.60 17.65
C ASN A 22 2.17 -25.57 16.62
N ASP A 23 2.96 -25.19 15.60
CA ASP A 23 2.58 -24.18 14.60
C ASP A 23 2.39 -24.73 13.16
N ASP A 24 2.55 -26.04 12.94
CA ASP A 24 2.22 -26.67 11.64
C ASP A 24 0.70 -27.02 11.53
N GLU A 25 -0.15 -26.57 12.46
CA GLU A 25 -1.63 -26.70 12.43
C GLU A 25 -2.36 -25.42 12.85
N VAL A 26 -1.97 -24.27 12.29
CA VAL A 26 -2.92 -23.16 12.14
C VAL A 26 -3.25 -23.08 10.66
N GLU A 27 -4.19 -23.94 10.25
CA GLU A 27 -4.93 -23.79 9.00
C GLU A 27 -5.32 -22.32 8.84
N ASP A 28 -5.02 -21.73 7.68
CA ASP A 28 -5.58 -20.46 7.23
C ASP A 28 -7.11 -20.55 7.38
N ASP A 29 -7.68 -20.14 8.53
CA ASP A 29 -9.11 -20.18 8.81
C ASP A 29 -9.80 -19.27 7.80
N PRO A 30 -10.46 -19.82 6.77
CA PRO A 30 -10.86 -18.98 5.68
C PRO A 30 -12.26 -18.37 5.92
N LEU A 31 -12.74 -18.39 7.18
CA LEU A 31 -13.82 -17.56 7.73
C LEU A 31 -13.33 -16.26 8.39
N ARG A 32 -12.01 -16.06 8.58
CA ARG A 32 -11.46 -14.83 9.17
C ARG A 32 -11.58 -13.68 8.15
N ALA A 33 -12.28 -12.63 8.55
CA ALA A 33 -12.83 -11.60 7.67
C ALA A 33 -11.79 -10.98 6.73
N THR A 34 -12.18 -10.70 5.47
CA THR A 34 -11.42 -9.75 4.65
C THR A 34 -11.64 -8.35 5.20
N GLU A 35 -10.85 -8.03 6.22
CA GLU A 35 -10.51 -6.70 6.65
C GLU A 35 -9.70 -6.01 5.52
N GLU A 36 -9.58 -4.69 5.57
CA GLU A 36 -8.78 -3.88 4.63
C GLU A 36 -7.37 -4.51 4.42
N PRO A 37 -6.69 -4.29 3.27
CA PRO A 37 -5.30 -4.73 3.14
C PRO A 37 -4.53 -4.26 4.37
N SER A 38 -3.90 -5.21 5.08
CA SER A 38 -3.19 -4.92 6.33
C SER A 38 -2.26 -3.74 6.10
N ARG A 39 -2.32 -2.75 6.99
CA ARG A 39 -1.58 -1.49 6.80
C ARG A 39 -0.06 -1.72 6.73
N PHE A 40 0.40 -2.83 7.32
CA PHE A 40 1.76 -3.34 7.28
C PHE A 40 1.73 -4.86 6.98
N PRO A 41 1.93 -5.29 5.72
CA PRO A 41 1.89 -6.71 5.37
C PRO A 41 3.13 -7.46 5.86
N PHE A 42 3.01 -8.77 6.07
CA PHE A 42 4.17 -9.64 6.32
C PHE A 42 5.20 -9.54 5.17
N SER A 43 6.46 -9.29 5.51
CA SER A 43 7.58 -9.26 4.56
C SER A 43 8.85 -9.79 5.22
N ASP A 44 9.31 -10.95 4.77
CA ASP A 44 10.53 -11.58 5.29
C ASP A 44 11.78 -10.73 4.99
N GLU A 45 11.82 -10.08 3.82
CA GLU A 45 12.93 -9.18 3.44
C GLU A 45 13.08 -8.03 4.45
N ILE A 46 11.98 -7.35 4.79
CA ILE A 46 11.99 -6.23 5.73
C ILE A 46 12.33 -6.72 7.15
N ASN A 47 11.79 -7.88 7.55
CA ASN A 47 12.06 -8.47 8.86
C ASN A 47 13.53 -8.92 9.01
N SER A 48 14.19 -9.26 7.90
CA SER A 48 15.63 -9.60 7.90
C SER A 48 16.54 -8.38 8.05
N ILE A 49 16.03 -7.16 7.80
CA ILE A 49 16.78 -5.91 7.87
C ILE A 49 16.77 -5.32 9.29
N ILE A 50 15.70 -5.51 10.07
CA ILE A 50 15.57 -4.92 11.40
C ILE A 50 16.01 -5.88 12.51
N SER A 51 16.56 -5.34 13.60
CA SER A 51 16.96 -6.11 14.78
C SER A 51 16.68 -5.32 16.05
N LEU A 52 16.19 -6.01 17.07
CA LEU A 52 16.02 -5.47 18.41
C LEU A 52 17.14 -6.00 19.29
N TRP A 53 17.87 -5.11 19.95
CA TRP A 53 19.01 -5.48 20.77
C TRP A 53 18.99 -4.75 22.10
N GLN A 54 19.15 -5.51 23.19
CA GLN A 54 19.34 -4.94 24.51
C GLN A 54 20.83 -4.71 24.76
N GLY A 55 21.24 -3.45 24.82
CA GLY A 55 22.63 -3.09 25.05
C GLY A 55 22.94 -1.64 24.73
N ASN A 56 24.22 -1.28 24.87
CA ASN A 56 24.66 0.10 24.65
C ASN A 56 24.98 0.36 23.18
N VAL A 57 24.32 1.36 22.58
CA VAL A 57 24.46 1.71 21.16
C VAL A 57 25.92 2.00 20.74
N TRP A 58 26.73 2.58 21.63
CA TRP A 58 28.13 2.93 21.32
C TRP A 58 29.08 1.72 21.25
N GLN A 59 28.60 0.51 21.55
CA GLN A 59 29.38 -0.73 21.42
C GLN A 59 29.17 -1.43 20.07
N VAL A 60 28.22 -0.97 19.26
CA VAL A 60 27.84 -1.58 17.99
C VAL A 60 28.78 -1.13 16.88
N GLU A 61 29.36 -2.10 16.16
CA GLU A 61 30.17 -1.85 14.98
C GLU A 61 29.28 -1.68 13.75
N CYS A 62 28.96 -0.45 13.38
CA CYS A 62 28.13 -0.12 12.21
C CYS A 62 28.59 1.14 11.49
N ASP A 63 28.01 1.44 10.32
CA ASP A 63 28.38 2.64 9.55
C ASP A 63 28.01 3.91 10.33
N ALA A 64 26.80 3.97 10.89
CA ALA A 64 26.35 5.11 11.69
C ALA A 64 25.61 4.70 12.97
N ILE A 65 25.95 5.34 14.09
CA ILE A 65 25.11 5.31 15.30
C ILE A 65 24.30 6.59 15.40
N VAL A 66 23.10 6.51 15.95
CA VAL A 66 22.27 7.68 16.23
C VAL A 66 22.37 8.04 17.70
N ASN A 67 22.71 9.29 17.97
CA ASN A 67 22.71 9.90 19.29
C ASN A 67 21.49 10.79 19.48
N ALA A 68 20.72 10.52 20.54
CA ALA A 68 19.62 11.37 21.00
C ALA A 68 20.17 12.59 21.77
N ALA A 69 20.49 13.66 21.04
CA ALA A 69 21.09 14.87 21.58
C ALA A 69 20.06 15.91 22.07
N GLU A 70 20.54 16.94 22.77
CA GLU A 70 19.81 18.17 23.09
C GLU A 70 20.21 19.33 22.14
N GLU A 71 19.37 20.36 22.03
CA GLU A 71 19.55 21.50 21.10
C GLU A 71 20.87 22.27 21.27
N TYR A 72 21.41 22.26 22.49
CA TYR A 72 22.63 22.99 22.87
C TYR A 72 23.81 22.04 23.14
N TYR A 73 23.67 20.75 22.85
CA TYR A 73 24.70 19.72 23.10
C TYR A 73 25.27 19.72 24.53
N ASN A 74 24.50 20.23 25.50
CA ASN A 74 24.86 20.27 26.92
C ASN A 74 24.47 18.96 27.63
N ASP A 75 24.94 17.86 27.05
CA ASP A 75 24.41 16.51 27.21
C ASP A 75 24.72 15.81 28.54
N CYS A 76 25.18 16.54 29.56
CA CYS A 76 25.44 16.04 30.93
C CYS A 76 24.20 15.47 31.64
N ARG A 77 23.05 15.44 30.97
CA ARG A 77 21.76 15.02 31.50
C ARG A 77 21.10 13.89 30.72
N ASN A 78 21.72 13.42 29.64
CA ASN A 78 21.35 12.20 28.94
C ASN A 78 22.49 11.16 29.07
N PRO A 79 22.28 10.05 29.80
CA PRO A 79 23.33 9.06 30.04
C PRO A 79 23.82 8.39 28.74
N VAL A 80 22.98 8.28 27.72
CA VAL A 80 23.35 7.70 26.43
C VAL A 80 24.33 8.61 25.70
N SER A 81 23.99 9.89 25.59
CA SER A 81 24.81 10.87 24.89
C SER A 81 26.13 11.10 25.63
N GLU A 82 26.09 11.23 26.96
CA GLU A 82 27.29 11.35 27.79
C GLU A 82 28.24 10.15 27.58
N ALA A 83 27.71 8.94 27.52
CA ALA A 83 28.51 7.75 27.26
C ALA A 83 29.11 7.74 25.84
N ILE A 84 28.37 8.21 24.83
CA ILE A 84 28.86 8.36 23.45
C ILE A 84 30.02 9.36 23.41
N PHE A 85 29.86 10.56 23.96
CA PHE A 85 30.92 11.59 23.99
C PHE A 85 32.15 11.13 24.77
N ARG A 86 31.95 10.51 25.94
CA ARG A 86 33.05 9.97 26.75
C ARG A 86 33.84 8.89 26.01
N THR A 87 33.16 8.08 25.20
CA THR A 87 33.80 6.97 24.46
C THR A 87 34.47 7.45 23.19
N ALA A 88 33.85 8.39 22.46
CA ALA A 88 34.41 8.98 21.24
C ALA A 88 35.64 9.87 21.52
N GLY A 89 35.69 10.49 22.70
CA GLY A 89 36.74 11.41 23.13
C GLY A 89 36.40 12.88 22.84
N PRO A 90 37.25 13.81 23.31
CA PRO A 90 36.98 15.26 23.25
C PRO A 90 36.91 15.81 21.82
N SER A 91 37.49 15.10 20.85
CA SER A 91 37.45 15.50 19.44
C SER A 91 36.03 15.56 18.87
N LEU A 92 35.13 14.67 19.33
CA LEU A 92 33.73 14.68 18.91
C LEU A 92 33.02 15.96 19.39
N GLU A 93 33.23 16.34 20.64
CA GLU A 93 32.62 17.55 21.21
C GLU A 93 33.11 18.82 20.48
N MET A 94 34.39 18.85 20.10
CA MET A 94 34.96 19.94 19.30
C MET A 94 34.30 20.06 17.91
N GLU A 95 34.13 18.95 17.19
CA GLU A 95 33.50 18.94 15.86
C GLU A 95 32.03 19.35 15.93
N VAL A 96 31.28 18.80 16.89
CA VAL A 96 29.88 19.18 17.14
C VAL A 96 29.77 20.68 17.44
N THR A 97 30.64 21.20 18.31
CA THR A 97 30.65 22.64 18.67
C THR A 97 31.01 23.51 17.47
N GLN A 98 31.96 23.08 16.64
CA GLN A 98 32.35 23.79 15.43
C GLN A 98 31.17 23.87 14.43
N ILE A 99 30.50 22.74 14.16
CA ILE A 99 29.33 22.72 13.25
C ILE A 99 28.19 23.58 13.81
N ALA A 100 27.98 23.58 15.13
CA ALA A 100 27.00 24.43 15.79
C ALA A 100 27.32 25.93 15.61
N MET A 101 28.61 26.31 15.70
CA MET A 101 29.06 27.68 15.48
C MET A 101 28.94 28.11 14.01
N GLU A 102 29.28 27.22 13.07
CA GLU A 102 29.19 27.48 11.63
C GLU A 102 27.74 27.65 11.17
N SER A 103 26.82 26.86 11.70
CA SER A 103 25.41 26.90 11.32
C SER A 103 24.66 28.11 11.90
N ASN A 104 25.08 28.66 13.04
CA ASN A 104 24.46 29.84 13.62
C ASN A 104 25.44 30.71 14.43
N PRO A 105 26.00 31.81 13.86
CA PRO A 105 27.00 32.66 14.51
C PRO A 105 26.44 33.61 15.61
N SER A 106 25.28 33.29 16.19
CA SER A 106 24.69 34.08 17.27
C SER A 106 25.36 33.81 18.63
N ASN A 107 25.13 34.68 19.63
CA ASN A 107 25.67 34.53 21.00
C ASN A 107 25.26 33.22 21.72
N ASN A 108 24.34 32.43 21.16
CA ASN A 108 23.99 31.11 21.65
C ASN A 108 23.79 30.15 20.45
N PRO A 109 24.85 29.47 19.97
CA PRO A 109 24.76 28.61 18.80
C PRO A 109 23.82 27.44 19.10
N ILE A 110 22.66 27.43 18.45
CA ILE A 110 21.76 26.28 18.44
C ILE A 110 22.42 25.27 17.53
N GLY A 111 22.84 24.14 18.11
CA GLY A 111 23.58 23.13 17.41
C GLY A 111 22.72 22.39 16.39
N CYS A 112 21.57 21.88 16.82
CA CYS A 112 20.61 21.23 15.93
C CYS A 112 19.19 21.60 16.37
N ARG A 113 18.31 21.87 15.40
CA ARG A 113 16.89 22.09 15.69
C ARG A 113 16.22 20.75 16.02
N THR A 114 15.14 20.79 16.78
CA THR A 114 14.31 19.60 17.01
C THR A 114 13.84 19.05 15.66
N GLY A 115 13.97 17.73 15.43
CA GLY A 115 13.58 17.07 14.18
C GLY A 115 14.65 17.01 13.08
N ASP A 116 15.71 17.81 13.19
CA ASP A 116 16.86 17.76 12.30
C ASP A 116 17.93 16.77 12.79
N ALA A 117 18.91 16.50 11.94
CA ALA A 117 20.07 15.68 12.29
C ALA A 117 21.37 16.25 11.73
N ILE A 118 22.46 16.05 12.46
CA ILE A 118 23.82 16.47 12.12
C ILE A 118 24.72 15.25 12.10
N LEU A 119 25.62 15.20 11.11
CA LEU A 119 26.56 14.11 10.93
C LEU A 119 27.96 14.54 11.35
N THR A 120 28.60 13.70 12.16
CA THR A 120 29.97 13.87 12.64
C THR A 120 30.76 12.58 12.47
N ASN A 121 32.08 12.65 12.66
CA ASN A 121 32.93 11.48 12.69
C ASN A 121 32.83 10.76 14.05
N ALA A 122 33.08 9.46 14.05
CA ALA A 122 32.91 8.63 15.26
C ALA A 122 34.16 8.56 16.17
N TYR A 123 35.33 8.97 15.67
CA TYR A 123 36.60 9.00 16.40
C TYR A 123 36.99 7.64 17.01
N LEU A 124 36.96 7.53 18.34
CA LEU A 124 37.35 6.33 19.08
C LEU A 124 36.23 5.29 19.20
N LEU A 125 35.04 5.58 18.67
CA LEU A 125 33.93 4.64 18.64
C LEU A 125 34.16 3.54 17.58
N PRO A 126 33.55 2.35 17.76
CA PRO A 126 33.62 1.27 16.78
C PRO A 126 32.83 1.53 15.49
N CYS A 127 32.04 2.60 15.42
CA CYS A 127 31.29 2.98 14.23
C CYS A 127 32.07 3.94 13.33
N SER A 128 31.62 4.13 12.08
CA SER A 128 32.29 5.08 11.17
C SER A 128 31.87 6.54 11.40
N LYS A 129 30.58 6.78 11.63
CA LYS A 129 30.00 8.12 11.85
C LYS A 129 28.97 8.14 12.97
N VAL A 130 28.70 9.34 13.49
CA VAL A 130 27.65 9.58 14.48
C VAL A 130 26.63 10.55 13.89
N ILE A 131 25.36 10.18 13.96
CA ILE A 131 24.23 11.04 13.58
C ILE A 131 23.62 11.58 14.88
N HIS A 132 23.75 12.87 15.11
CA HIS A 132 23.15 13.56 16.25
C HIS A 132 21.78 14.11 15.86
N THR A 133 20.72 13.69 16.54
CA THR A 133 19.37 14.21 16.31
C THR A 133 18.73 14.65 17.61
N VAL A 134 17.87 15.67 17.54
CA VAL A 134 17.23 16.25 18.72
C VAL A 134 15.76 15.86 18.76
N GLY A 135 15.43 14.96 19.68
CA GLY A 135 14.05 14.55 19.94
C GLY A 135 13.19 15.66 20.59
N PRO A 136 11.86 15.67 20.37
CA PRO A 136 10.96 16.70 20.88
C PRO A 136 10.71 16.59 22.39
N ARG A 137 10.43 17.74 23.00
CA ARG A 137 9.88 17.80 24.37
C ARG A 137 8.39 17.51 24.32
N TYR A 138 7.95 16.46 24.99
CA TYR A 138 6.55 16.05 24.99
C TYR A 138 5.73 16.93 25.92
N ASN A 139 4.61 17.41 25.40
CA ASN A 139 3.58 18.10 26.16
C ASN A 139 2.24 17.68 25.55
N GLU A 140 1.29 17.28 26.39
CA GLU A 140 -0.02 16.83 25.98
C GLU A 140 -0.76 17.86 25.10
N LYS A 141 -0.53 19.16 25.36
CA LYS A 141 -1.07 20.27 24.54
C LYS A 141 -0.57 20.29 23.10
N TYR A 142 0.61 19.72 22.85
CA TYR A 142 1.30 19.75 21.57
C TYR A 142 1.59 18.34 21.05
N LYS A 143 0.75 17.36 21.40
CA LYS A 143 0.92 15.94 21.05
C LYS A 143 1.27 15.74 19.57
N THR A 144 0.41 16.18 18.65
CA THR A 144 0.65 16.02 17.19
C THR A 144 1.94 16.68 16.71
N ALA A 145 2.33 17.82 17.31
CA ALA A 145 3.57 18.48 16.93
C ALA A 145 4.79 17.67 17.41
N ALA A 146 4.73 17.09 18.60
CA ALA A 146 5.76 16.20 19.11
C ALA A 146 5.85 14.92 18.28
N GLU A 147 4.72 14.33 17.87
CA GLU A 147 4.69 13.13 17.03
C GLU A 147 5.33 13.36 15.66
N ASN A 148 4.96 14.45 14.97
CA ASN A 148 5.58 14.84 13.70
C ASN A 148 7.08 15.11 13.85
N MET A 149 7.49 15.73 14.96
CA MET A 149 8.90 16.04 15.16
C MET A 149 9.73 14.79 15.45
N LEU A 150 9.17 13.82 16.18
CA LEU A 150 9.82 12.52 16.42
C LEU A 150 9.93 11.72 15.11
N HIS A 151 8.88 11.72 14.28
CA HIS A 151 8.92 11.16 12.93
C HIS A 151 10.04 11.79 12.10
N SER A 152 10.14 13.12 12.09
CA SER A 152 11.22 13.85 11.39
C SER A 152 12.60 13.42 11.87
N CYS A 153 12.82 13.20 13.17
CA CYS A 153 14.11 12.72 13.69
C CYS A 153 14.54 11.42 13.01
N TYR A 154 13.68 10.39 13.02
CA TYR A 154 13.99 9.10 12.39
C TYR A 154 14.14 9.23 10.88
N ARG A 155 13.26 9.98 10.22
CA ARG A 155 13.30 10.20 8.76
C ARG A 155 14.59 10.88 8.34
N THR A 156 14.98 11.96 9.01
CA THR A 156 16.21 12.72 8.70
C THR A 156 17.44 11.85 8.96
N CYS A 157 17.49 11.07 10.04
CA CYS A 157 18.60 10.14 10.28
C CYS A 157 18.76 9.11 9.15
N LEU A 158 17.65 8.49 8.72
CA LEU A 158 17.67 7.53 7.61
C LEU A 158 18.03 8.20 6.27
N GLN A 159 17.58 9.44 6.05
CA GLN A 159 17.93 10.20 4.87
C GLN A 159 19.43 10.52 4.84
N THR A 160 20.01 11.01 5.94
CA THR A 160 21.45 11.27 6.08
C THR A 160 22.28 10.00 5.83
N LEU A 161 21.79 8.83 6.28
CA LEU A 161 22.42 7.54 6.02
C LEU A 161 22.55 7.27 4.51
N VAL A 162 21.43 7.39 3.78
CA VAL A 162 21.36 7.12 2.33
C VAL A 162 22.18 8.14 1.54
N GLU A 163 22.13 9.42 1.90
CA GLU A 163 22.90 10.49 1.27
C GLU A 163 24.41 10.26 1.37
N ASN A 164 24.87 9.72 2.50
CA ASN A 164 26.27 9.41 2.75
C ASN A 164 26.68 8.01 2.25
N ARG A 165 25.81 7.30 1.52
CA ARG A 165 26.03 5.94 0.99
C ARG A 165 26.38 4.91 2.07
N MET A 166 25.86 5.11 3.27
CA MET A 166 25.95 4.15 4.37
C MET A 166 24.78 3.18 4.31
N SER A 167 24.96 1.98 4.85
CA SER A 167 23.99 0.89 4.71
C SER A 167 23.53 0.29 6.05
N THR A 168 24.27 0.54 7.13
CA THR A 168 23.97 0.00 8.47
C THR A 168 23.83 1.13 9.49
N ILE A 169 22.77 1.07 10.30
CA ILE A 169 22.47 2.11 11.29
C ILE A 169 22.00 1.52 12.61
N ALA A 170 22.48 2.06 13.73
CA ALA A 170 22.02 1.72 15.06
C ALA A 170 21.35 2.91 15.74
N PHE A 171 20.08 2.77 16.11
CA PHE A 171 19.30 3.79 16.80
C PHE A 171 19.37 3.61 18.32
N SER A 172 19.69 4.70 19.04
CA SER A 172 19.31 4.84 20.44
C SER A 172 17.82 5.19 20.56
N CYS A 173 17.20 4.93 21.72
CA CYS A 173 15.90 5.50 22.07
C CYS A 173 15.94 7.05 21.99
N ILE A 174 15.40 7.62 20.91
CA ILE A 174 15.34 9.08 20.71
C ILE A 174 14.37 9.74 21.70
N HIS A 175 13.32 9.01 22.05
CA HIS A 175 12.42 9.40 23.12
C HIS A 175 13.14 9.20 24.46
N SER A 176 13.12 10.23 25.29
CA SER A 176 13.72 10.18 26.62
C SER A 176 12.61 10.38 27.65
N GLU A 177 12.63 9.58 28.72
CA GLU A 177 11.72 9.76 29.87
C GLU A 177 11.82 11.20 30.41
N ARG A 178 13.01 11.81 30.34
CA ARG A 178 13.26 13.20 30.71
C ARG A 178 12.43 14.20 29.91
N LYS A 179 12.13 13.89 28.64
CA LYS A 179 11.31 14.71 27.76
C LYS A 179 9.81 14.45 27.96
N ASN A 180 9.44 13.68 29.00
CA ASN A 180 8.07 13.26 29.34
C ASN A 180 7.36 12.51 28.22
N TYR A 181 8.10 11.94 27.26
CA TYR A 181 7.52 11.21 26.15
C TYR A 181 7.33 9.75 26.57
N SER A 182 6.09 9.29 26.64
CA SER A 182 5.78 7.89 26.91
C SER A 182 6.37 6.99 25.83
N ILE A 183 7.12 5.96 26.24
CA ILE A 183 7.66 4.94 25.33
C ILE A 183 6.56 4.24 24.53
N ARG A 184 5.37 4.06 25.12
CA ARG A 184 4.23 3.43 24.44
C ARG A 184 3.70 4.27 23.27
N ASP A 185 3.85 5.58 23.33
CA ASP A 185 3.45 6.49 22.26
C ASP A 185 4.59 6.72 21.25
N ALA A 186 5.85 6.71 21.72
CA ALA A 186 7.02 6.93 20.89
C ALA A 186 7.44 5.73 20.02
N ALA A 187 7.36 4.51 20.57
CA ALA A 187 7.76 3.29 19.86
C ALA A 187 6.96 3.05 18.56
N PRO A 188 5.62 3.19 18.54
CA PRO A 188 4.82 3.17 17.32
C PRO A 188 5.33 4.08 16.21
N ILE A 189 5.69 5.31 16.54
CA ILE A 189 6.13 6.33 15.59
C ILE A 189 7.50 5.94 15.01
N ALA A 190 8.43 5.50 15.86
CA ALA A 190 9.74 5.02 15.43
C ALA A 190 9.61 3.86 14.44
N LEU A 191 8.86 2.83 14.84
CA LEU A 191 8.70 1.60 14.06
C LEU A 191 7.99 1.84 12.74
N ARG A 192 6.89 2.59 12.75
CA ARG A 192 6.18 2.98 11.53
C ARG A 192 7.08 3.76 10.56
N THR A 193 7.83 4.72 11.06
CA THR A 193 8.70 5.57 10.22
C THR A 193 9.77 4.72 9.55
N ILE A 194 10.43 3.86 10.30
CA ILE A 194 11.43 2.92 9.78
C ILE A 194 10.78 1.97 8.77
N ARG A 195 9.62 1.40 9.10
CA ARG A 195 8.90 0.47 8.23
C ARG A 195 8.57 1.09 6.87
N ARG A 196 7.95 2.27 6.85
CA ARG A 196 7.62 2.99 5.61
C ARG A 196 8.85 3.41 4.83
N PHE A 197 9.92 3.80 5.51
CA PHE A 197 11.19 4.14 4.85
C PHE A 197 11.80 2.93 4.14
N LEU A 198 11.81 1.76 4.78
CA LEU A 198 12.31 0.51 4.19
C LEU A 198 11.45 0.07 2.99
N GLU A 199 10.13 0.23 3.06
CA GLU A 199 9.22 -0.04 1.93
C GLU A 199 9.47 0.89 0.73
N ARG A 200 9.78 2.17 0.99
CA ARG A 200 10.03 3.17 -0.04
C ARG A 200 11.37 2.99 -0.74
N TYR A 201 12.40 2.54 -0.01
CA TYR A 201 13.79 2.46 -0.48
C TYR A 201 14.37 1.04 -0.33
N PRO A 202 13.85 0.03 -1.06
CA PRO A 202 14.35 -1.33 -0.98
C PRO A 202 15.83 -1.41 -1.42
N GLY A 203 16.63 -2.16 -0.65
CA GLY A 203 18.04 -2.43 -0.96
C GLY A 203 19.05 -1.30 -0.65
N LYS A 204 18.60 -0.13 -0.15
CA LYS A 204 19.50 0.95 0.29
C LYS A 204 20.04 0.74 1.71
N VAL A 205 19.20 0.20 2.59
CA VAL A 205 19.55 -0.08 3.98
C VAL A 205 19.66 -1.60 4.13
N LYS A 206 20.80 -2.08 4.64
CA LYS A 206 21.08 -3.51 4.84
C LYS A 206 20.68 -3.97 6.24
N HIS A 207 20.90 -3.13 7.25
CA HIS A 207 20.65 -3.49 8.65
C HIS A 207 20.30 -2.27 9.50
N VAL A 208 19.20 -2.35 10.24
CA VAL A 208 18.77 -1.37 11.24
C VAL A 208 18.73 -2.04 12.61
N VAL A 209 19.49 -1.52 13.56
CA VAL A 209 19.51 -2.00 14.95
C VAL A 209 18.78 -1.01 15.84
N LEU A 210 17.78 -1.46 16.58
CA LEU A 210 17.13 -0.71 17.65
C LEU A 210 17.76 -1.12 18.98
N ALA A 211 18.58 -0.25 19.57
CA ALA A 211 19.28 -0.51 20.81
C ALA A 211 18.49 0.07 22.01
N THR A 212 17.99 -0.82 22.87
CA THR A 212 17.30 -0.47 24.12
C THR A 212 18.23 -0.67 25.31
N GLN A 213 18.22 0.24 26.29
CA GLN A 213 19.08 0.14 27.47
C GLN A 213 18.41 -0.66 28.61
N SER A 214 17.09 -0.49 28.76
CA SER A 214 16.31 -1.15 29.81
C SER A 214 15.55 -2.36 29.27
N ALA A 215 15.37 -3.37 30.12
CA ALA A 215 14.53 -4.53 29.82
C ALA A 215 13.05 -4.14 29.61
N VAL A 216 12.59 -3.08 30.27
CA VAL A 216 11.23 -2.55 30.09
C VAL A 216 11.05 -1.99 28.69
N GLU A 217 12.05 -1.23 28.21
CA GLU A 217 12.03 -0.70 26.84
C GLU A 217 12.04 -1.84 25.83
N TYR A 218 12.92 -2.83 26.04
CA TYR A 218 13.00 -4.00 25.19
C TYR A 218 11.64 -4.71 25.05
N SER A 219 10.96 -4.98 26.17
CA SER A 219 9.64 -5.64 26.16
C SER A 219 8.59 -4.82 25.42
N ILE A 220 8.58 -3.50 25.59
CA ILE A 220 7.61 -2.62 24.91
C ILE A 220 7.90 -2.58 23.40
N TYR A 221 9.17 -2.45 22.99
CA TYR A 221 9.53 -2.51 21.58
C TYR A 221 9.23 -3.87 20.97
N GLU A 222 9.45 -4.97 21.69
CA GLU A 222 9.13 -6.32 21.22
C GLU A 222 7.63 -6.47 20.92
N ASP A 223 6.77 -5.99 21.81
CA ASP A 223 5.32 -6.03 21.60
C ASP A 223 4.87 -5.14 20.43
N GLN A 224 5.45 -3.95 20.29
CA GLN A 224 5.13 -3.06 19.17
C GLN A 224 5.71 -3.56 17.84
N MET A 225 6.87 -4.21 17.85
CA MET A 225 7.48 -4.75 16.63
C MET A 225 6.62 -5.85 16.00
N LYS A 226 5.92 -6.67 16.79
CA LYS A 226 4.96 -7.66 16.25
C LYS A 226 3.83 -7.00 15.45
N LEU A 227 3.47 -5.75 15.77
CA LEU A 227 2.41 -5.00 15.09
C LEU A 227 2.85 -4.39 13.76
N TYR A 228 4.06 -3.80 13.72
CA TYR A 228 4.59 -3.11 12.52
C TYR A 228 5.45 -4.00 11.61
N PHE A 229 6.02 -5.06 12.19
CA PHE A 229 6.88 -6.05 11.55
C PHE A 229 6.37 -7.46 11.93
N PRO A 230 5.16 -7.84 11.47
CA PRO A 230 4.61 -9.16 11.72
C PRO A 230 5.56 -10.22 11.14
N ARG A 231 5.77 -11.32 11.86
CA ARG A 231 6.67 -12.44 11.46
C ARG A 231 5.91 -13.61 10.83
N SER A 232 4.59 -13.64 10.97
CA SER A 232 3.71 -14.65 10.38
C SER A 232 2.38 -14.02 9.97
N LYS A 233 1.59 -14.77 9.18
CA LYS A 233 0.26 -14.33 8.78
C LYS A 233 -0.71 -14.22 9.98
N ALA A 234 -0.57 -15.11 10.97
CA ALA A 234 -1.33 -15.05 12.21
C ALA A 234 -1.00 -13.80 13.05
N GLU A 235 0.27 -13.38 13.08
CA GLU A 235 0.67 -12.12 13.72
C GLU A 235 0.15 -10.90 12.96
N GLU A 236 0.14 -10.96 11.62
CA GLU A 236 -0.45 -9.91 10.78
C GLU A 236 -1.94 -9.72 11.09
N ASP A 237 -2.70 -10.81 11.21
CA ASP A 237 -4.12 -10.76 11.54
C ASP A 237 -4.39 -10.29 12.97
N ALA A 238 -3.51 -10.62 13.91
CA ALA A 238 -3.57 -10.10 15.28
C ALA A 238 -3.21 -8.60 15.33
N ALA A 239 -2.26 -8.17 14.49
CA ALA A 239 -1.84 -6.78 14.40
C ALA A 239 -2.94 -5.89 13.83
N CYS A 240 -3.67 -6.34 12.79
CA CYS A 240 -4.80 -5.60 12.24
C CYS A 240 -5.84 -5.22 13.30
N ALA A 241 -6.11 -6.10 14.28
CA ALA A 241 -7.04 -5.84 15.36
C ALA A 241 -6.51 -4.88 16.45
N LEU A 242 -5.19 -4.74 16.58
CA LEU A 242 -4.54 -3.99 17.67
C LEU A 242 -3.90 -2.66 17.21
N LEU A 243 -3.78 -2.43 15.90
CA LEU A 243 -3.20 -1.21 15.35
C LEU A 243 -4.15 0.00 15.57
N PRO A 244 -3.63 1.15 16.04
CA PRO A 244 -4.43 2.38 16.17
C PRO A 244 -4.93 2.89 14.80
N ASP A 245 -6.05 3.61 14.78
CA ASP A 245 -6.59 4.20 13.54
C ASP A 245 -5.61 5.19 12.86
N ASP A 246 -4.77 5.88 13.63
CA ASP A 246 -3.72 6.80 13.16
C ASP A 246 -2.37 6.07 12.98
N THR A 247 -2.27 5.27 11.91
CA THR A 247 -1.01 4.67 11.44
C THR A 247 -0.25 5.58 10.46
N GLY A 248 -0.44 6.90 10.51
CA GLY A 248 0.28 7.88 9.69
C GLY A 248 0.04 7.76 8.18
N ASN A 249 0.59 8.71 7.41
CA ASN A 249 0.52 8.71 5.95
C ASN A 249 1.50 7.70 5.29
N GLU A 250 1.60 7.72 3.96
CA GLU A 250 2.52 6.87 3.18
C GLU A 250 4.01 6.99 3.60
N VAL A 251 4.37 8.07 4.31
CA VAL A 251 5.73 8.35 4.81
C VAL A 251 5.83 8.09 6.32
N GLY A 252 4.73 7.76 7.00
CA GLY A 252 4.65 7.51 8.43
C GLY A 252 4.39 8.74 9.31
N GLU A 253 4.15 9.91 8.72
CA GLU A 253 3.87 11.16 9.42
C GLU A 253 2.42 11.17 9.97
N THR A 254 2.20 11.72 11.17
CA THR A 254 0.86 11.83 11.76
C THR A 254 0.06 12.94 11.06
N VAL A 255 -1.07 12.58 10.43
CA VAL A 255 -1.94 13.53 9.73
C VAL A 255 -3.15 13.84 10.61
N SER A 256 -3.16 15.01 11.23
CA SER A 256 -4.36 15.49 11.91
C SER A 256 -5.36 16.06 10.90
N ALA A 257 -6.57 15.49 10.85
CA ALA A 257 -7.66 15.92 9.98
C ALA A 257 -8.04 17.41 10.15
N GLU A 258 -7.71 18.01 11.30
CA GLU A 258 -7.98 19.43 11.59
C GLU A 258 -7.03 20.41 10.85
N ARG A 259 -5.91 19.93 10.29
CA ARG A 259 -4.95 20.76 9.54
C ARG A 259 -5.04 20.61 8.02
N MET A 260 -5.93 19.77 7.51
CA MET A 260 -6.25 19.77 6.09
C MET A 260 -7.05 21.03 5.77
N ILE A 261 -6.46 21.92 4.96
CA ILE A 261 -7.16 23.11 4.47
C ILE A 261 -8.42 22.64 3.75
N ARG A 262 -9.58 22.83 4.37
CA ARG A 262 -10.86 22.77 3.68
C ARG A 262 -10.89 23.96 2.73
N ILE A 263 -10.49 23.76 1.48
CA ILE A 263 -10.83 24.72 0.41
C ILE A 263 -12.33 24.55 0.17
N GLY A 264 -13.12 25.14 1.07
CA GLY A 264 -14.54 25.37 0.83
C GLY A 264 -14.65 26.43 -0.26
N THR A 265 -15.46 26.16 -1.27
CA THR A 265 -15.84 27.12 -2.30
C THR A 265 -16.28 28.42 -1.63
N ALA A 266 -15.67 29.55 -2.01
CA ALA A 266 -15.98 30.86 -1.46
C ALA A 266 -17.49 31.15 -1.60
N PRO A 267 -18.19 31.54 -0.52
CA PRO A 267 -19.56 32.03 -0.65
C PRO A 267 -19.56 33.40 -1.33
N ALA A 268 -20.44 33.57 -2.31
CA ALA A 268 -20.66 34.84 -3.02
C ALA A 268 -21.06 35.96 -2.03
N PRO A 269 -20.77 37.24 -2.34
CA PRO A 269 -20.98 38.33 -1.41
C PRO A 269 -22.46 38.72 -1.35
N SER A 270 -23.08 38.57 -0.19
CA SER A 270 -24.39 39.15 0.08
C SER A 270 -24.41 39.82 1.45
N GLY A 271 -24.58 41.15 1.41
CA GLY A 271 -25.41 41.94 2.33
C GLY A 271 -25.06 41.92 3.82
N GLY A 272 -24.62 43.06 4.33
CA GLY A 272 -24.09 43.19 5.69
C GLY A 272 -25.11 43.18 6.82
N ALA A 273 -24.58 43.03 8.03
CA ALA A 273 -25.03 43.71 9.24
C ALA A 273 -23.95 43.51 10.32
N THR A 274 -23.44 44.65 10.80
CA THR A 274 -22.66 44.87 12.02
C THR A 274 -23.17 44.09 13.23
N THR A 275 -22.28 43.52 14.05
CA THR A 275 -22.17 43.82 15.50
C THR A 275 -20.79 43.39 16.03
N SER A 276 -20.22 44.25 16.87
CA SER A 276 -18.90 44.28 17.51
C SER A 276 -18.56 43.12 18.46
N LEU A 277 -17.26 42.88 18.71
CA LEU A 277 -16.64 43.00 20.05
C LEU A 277 -15.10 43.05 19.96
N GLN A 278 -14.53 43.81 20.90
CA GLN A 278 -13.20 44.44 20.94
C GLN A 278 -11.98 43.52 21.00
N GLN A 279 -10.93 43.93 20.27
CA GLN A 279 -9.53 43.73 20.67
C GLN A 279 -9.07 44.91 21.54
N PRO A 280 -8.12 44.70 22.46
CA PRO A 280 -7.13 45.70 22.81
C PRO A 280 -5.79 45.36 22.15
N SER A 281 -5.38 46.25 21.26
CA SER A 281 -4.06 46.45 20.67
C SER A 281 -3.05 47.04 21.64
N ILE A 282 -1.76 46.82 21.41
CA ILE A 282 -0.57 47.70 21.58
C ILE A 282 0.60 46.89 20.99
N GLY A 283 1.53 47.34 20.15
CA GLY A 283 1.89 48.59 19.48
C GLY A 283 3.17 48.25 18.66
N LEU A 284 3.29 48.67 17.39
CA LEU A 284 4.12 49.80 16.94
C LEU A 284 5.61 49.67 17.37
N ALA A 285 6.64 49.78 16.54
CA ALA A 285 6.77 50.23 15.16
C ALA A 285 8.26 50.11 14.72
N ARG A 286 8.51 50.46 13.44
CA ARG A 286 9.75 51.05 12.89
C ARG A 286 10.97 50.10 12.76
N ASP A 287 11.86 50.24 11.77
CA ASP A 287 11.97 51.10 10.60
C ASP A 287 13.05 50.47 9.67
N ARG A 288 12.93 50.78 8.38
CA ARG A 288 13.99 51.03 7.35
C ARG A 288 15.35 50.32 7.49
N ALA A 289 15.75 49.47 6.55
CA ALA A 289 16.19 49.76 5.16
C ALA A 289 17.56 50.45 5.04
N ARG A 290 18.33 49.97 4.03
CA ARG A 290 19.50 50.55 3.31
C ARG A 290 20.78 49.71 3.45
N THR A 291 21.64 49.49 2.45
CA THR A 291 21.80 49.87 1.02
C THR A 291 23.05 49.07 0.55
N ALA A 292 22.99 48.25 -0.51
CA ALA A 292 23.46 48.47 -1.90
C ALA A 292 24.99 48.59 -2.15
N LEU A 293 25.36 48.25 -3.41
CA LEU A 293 26.66 48.30 -4.13
C LEU A 293 27.36 46.92 -4.22
N GLY A 294 27.75 46.36 -5.36
CA GLY A 294 27.77 46.78 -6.78
C GLY A 294 28.76 45.89 -7.57
N GLY A 295 28.63 45.85 -8.92
CA GLY A 295 29.62 45.36 -9.91
C GLY A 295 29.53 43.85 -10.23
N ASP A 296 29.07 43.36 -11.38
CA ASP A 296 29.41 43.57 -12.81
C ASP A 296 30.73 42.88 -13.25
N ALA A 297 30.61 41.89 -14.15
CA ALA A 297 31.56 41.50 -15.21
C ALA A 297 31.28 40.07 -15.76
N THR A 298 30.75 40.00 -16.98
CA THR A 298 31.07 39.00 -18.02
C THR A 298 31.98 39.72 -19.06
N PRO A 299 32.55 39.14 -20.15
CA PRO A 299 32.24 37.86 -20.83
C PRO A 299 33.41 37.09 -21.51
N ALA A 300 33.07 35.93 -22.14
CA ALA A 300 33.61 35.35 -23.40
C ALA A 300 35.08 34.83 -23.43
N VAL A 301 35.60 33.90 -24.25
CA VAL A 301 35.30 33.17 -25.51
C VAL A 301 36.19 31.89 -25.50
N GLY A 302 35.88 30.82 -26.25
CA GLY A 302 36.94 29.91 -26.73
C GLY A 302 36.51 28.52 -27.22
N ASP A 303 36.23 28.42 -28.51
CA ASP A 303 35.76 27.26 -29.29
C ASP A 303 36.77 26.09 -29.43
N GLY A 304 36.29 24.92 -29.91
CA GLY A 304 37.15 23.82 -30.35
C GLY A 304 36.46 22.50 -30.71
N GLU A 305 35.68 22.50 -31.78
CA GLU A 305 35.16 21.35 -32.53
C GLU A 305 36.29 20.64 -33.32
N ILE A 306 36.43 19.30 -33.27
CA ILE A 306 36.87 18.47 -34.42
C ILE A 306 36.28 17.04 -34.33
N ASP A 307 35.57 16.70 -35.39
CA ASP A 307 35.03 15.41 -35.82
C ASP A 307 36.07 14.67 -36.69
N THR A 308 36.28 13.35 -36.55
CA THR A 308 36.79 12.53 -37.68
C THR A 308 36.37 11.06 -37.60
N LYS A 309 35.86 10.59 -38.73
CA LYS A 309 35.41 9.23 -39.05
C LYS A 309 36.54 8.36 -39.63
N ALA A 310 36.38 7.06 -39.34
CA ALA A 310 36.54 5.90 -40.24
C ALA A 310 37.93 5.29 -40.52
N ILE A 311 38.01 3.94 -40.51
CA ILE A 311 38.01 3.04 -41.69
C ILE A 311 38.62 1.65 -41.32
N ALA A 312 37.95 0.58 -41.80
CA ALA A 312 38.42 -0.76 -42.23
C ALA A 312 38.73 -1.93 -41.25
N ASN A 313 37.91 -2.97 -41.44
CA ASN A 313 38.16 -4.43 -41.47
C ASN A 313 39.49 -4.83 -42.17
N PRO A 314 40.06 -6.07 -42.04
CA PRO A 314 39.34 -7.31 -42.45
C PRO A 314 39.83 -8.71 -41.96
N VAL A 315 39.10 -9.74 -42.46
CA VAL A 315 39.49 -11.14 -42.79
C VAL A 315 39.41 -12.27 -41.74
N ALA A 316 38.84 -13.38 -42.24
CA ALA A 316 38.54 -14.67 -41.66
C ALA A 316 39.62 -15.77 -41.90
N SER A 317 39.50 -16.88 -41.17
CA SER A 317 39.90 -18.26 -41.57
C SER A 317 39.19 -19.21 -40.61
N ALA A 318 38.19 -20.03 -40.98
CA ALA A 318 38.20 -21.23 -41.83
C ALA A 318 39.14 -22.35 -41.31
N PHE A 319 38.55 -23.45 -40.84
CA PHE A 319 38.83 -24.84 -41.26
C PHE A 319 37.77 -25.77 -40.66
N GLY A 320 37.11 -26.56 -41.51
CA GLY A 320 36.12 -27.56 -41.12
C GLY A 320 36.66 -29.00 -41.16
N ARG A 321 35.89 -29.94 -40.60
CA ARG A 321 35.65 -31.26 -41.23
C ARG A 321 34.48 -32.00 -40.59
N VAL A 322 33.84 -32.78 -41.46
CA VAL A 322 32.56 -33.48 -41.40
C VAL A 322 32.72 -34.93 -40.91
N SER A 323 31.59 -35.56 -40.57
CA SER A 323 31.19 -37.00 -40.66
C SER A 323 30.87 -37.63 -39.29
N VAL A 324 29.81 -38.40 -38.98
CA VAL A 324 28.65 -39.08 -39.62
C VAL A 324 28.55 -40.46 -38.94
N ILE A 325 27.46 -40.67 -38.18
CA ILE A 325 26.57 -41.85 -38.14
C ILE A 325 27.04 -43.23 -37.56
N ASN A 326 26.14 -43.75 -36.70
CA ASN A 326 25.76 -45.16 -36.38
C ASN A 326 26.43 -45.94 -35.23
N GLY A 327 25.56 -46.59 -34.43
CA GLY A 327 25.74 -48.02 -34.13
C GLY A 327 25.61 -48.47 -32.67
N SER A 328 24.40 -48.86 -32.26
CA SER A 328 24.03 -49.96 -31.35
C SER A 328 25.02 -50.55 -30.33
N SER A 329 24.61 -50.49 -29.05
CA SER A 329 24.51 -51.59 -28.08
C SER A 329 25.72 -52.50 -27.77
N SER A 330 26.30 -52.36 -26.56
CA SER A 330 26.27 -53.41 -25.51
C SER A 330 27.14 -53.08 -24.28
N LEU A 331 26.50 -53.20 -23.11
CA LEU A 331 26.98 -53.73 -21.82
C LEU A 331 28.38 -53.36 -21.29
N SER A 332 28.42 -52.48 -20.28
CA SER A 332 28.70 -52.90 -18.89
C SER A 332 28.63 -51.72 -17.91
N ALA A 333 27.63 -51.76 -17.02
CA ALA A 333 27.64 -51.32 -15.62
C ALA A 333 28.44 -50.05 -15.23
N VAL A 334 27.75 -48.91 -15.24
CA VAL A 334 27.84 -47.91 -14.16
C VAL A 334 26.47 -47.25 -14.03
N ASP A 335 25.56 -47.98 -13.38
CA ASP A 335 24.46 -47.43 -12.58
C ASP A 335 25.16 -46.95 -11.27
N GLU A 336 24.90 -45.80 -10.66
CA GLU A 336 23.63 -45.23 -10.27
C GLU A 336 23.81 -43.71 -10.12
N GLY A 337 22.89 -42.90 -10.63
CA GLY A 337 22.92 -41.46 -10.33
C GLY A 337 22.03 -40.55 -11.16
N PHE A 338 21.30 -41.04 -12.16
CA PHE A 338 20.54 -40.15 -13.06
C PHE A 338 19.11 -40.59 -13.42
N SER A 339 18.51 -41.53 -12.69
CA SER A 339 17.14 -42.03 -12.97
C SER A 339 16.10 -41.73 -11.88
N SER A 340 16.30 -40.71 -11.03
CA SER A 340 15.34 -40.36 -9.96
C SER A 340 14.65 -39.00 -10.11
N MET A 341 14.58 -38.41 -11.31
CA MET A 341 13.88 -37.12 -11.50
C MET A 341 13.00 -37.05 -12.76
N GLN A 342 12.28 -38.13 -13.04
CA GLN A 342 11.06 -38.07 -13.85
C GLN A 342 9.87 -38.62 -13.06
N GLY A 343 9.70 -38.07 -11.86
CA GLY A 343 8.45 -38.13 -11.10
C GLY A 343 7.51 -37.03 -11.56
N ASP A 344 6.63 -37.37 -12.50
CA ASP A 344 5.25 -36.88 -12.63
C ASP A 344 4.99 -35.39 -12.33
N VAL A 345 5.62 -34.50 -13.11
CA VAL A 345 5.34 -33.05 -13.08
C VAL A 345 3.83 -32.78 -13.32
N ASP A 346 3.17 -33.64 -14.10
CA ASP A 346 1.73 -33.55 -14.39
C ASP A 346 0.84 -34.06 -13.26
N ALA A 347 1.24 -35.05 -12.46
CA ALA A 347 0.51 -35.41 -11.23
C ALA A 347 0.62 -34.32 -10.17
N ARG A 348 1.81 -33.74 -9.97
CA ARG A 348 2.00 -32.64 -9.01
C ARG A 348 1.22 -31.39 -9.41
N LYS A 349 1.13 -31.12 -10.72
CA LYS A 349 0.28 -30.06 -11.28
C LYS A 349 -1.22 -30.37 -11.14
N ARG A 350 -1.64 -31.64 -11.31
CA ARG A 350 -3.03 -32.07 -11.09
C ARG A 350 -3.43 -32.01 -9.62
N GLU A 351 -2.55 -32.41 -8.70
CA GLU A 351 -2.77 -32.27 -7.25
C GLU A 351 -2.84 -30.81 -6.82
N PHE A 352 -1.94 -29.95 -7.35
CA PHE A 352 -1.98 -28.51 -7.11
C PHE A 352 -3.25 -27.84 -7.69
N LEU A 353 -3.66 -28.21 -8.90
CA LEU A 353 -4.90 -27.73 -9.51
C LEU A 353 -6.13 -28.21 -8.74
N ASN A 354 -6.16 -29.46 -8.29
CA ASN A 354 -7.25 -29.99 -7.46
C ASN A 354 -7.30 -29.29 -6.09
N SER A 355 -6.16 -28.98 -5.47
CA SER A 355 -6.10 -28.19 -4.23
C SER A 355 -6.65 -26.78 -4.44
N SER A 356 -6.23 -26.10 -5.52
CA SER A 356 -6.71 -24.76 -5.87
C SER A 356 -8.20 -24.74 -6.20
N GLU A 357 -8.73 -25.75 -6.90
CA GLU A 357 -10.16 -25.88 -7.20
C GLU A 357 -10.99 -26.17 -5.93
N GLN A 358 -10.43 -26.96 -5.00
CA GLN A 358 -11.05 -27.21 -3.69
C GLN A 358 -11.07 -25.93 -2.83
N GLU A 359 -9.99 -25.16 -2.80
CA GLU A 359 -9.90 -23.87 -2.10
C GLU A 359 -10.90 -22.85 -2.65
N ASP A 360 -10.97 -22.70 -3.98
CA ASP A 360 -11.93 -21.80 -4.64
C ASP A 360 -13.40 -22.21 -4.35
N ALA A 361 -13.68 -23.52 -4.28
CA ALA A 361 -15.00 -24.03 -3.91
C ALA A 361 -15.36 -23.73 -2.45
N ILE A 362 -14.39 -23.87 -1.53
CA ILE A 362 -14.57 -23.52 -0.11
C ILE A 362 -14.84 -22.01 0.04
N ILE A 363 -14.03 -21.16 -0.62
CA ILE A 363 -14.22 -19.70 -0.59
C ILE A 363 -15.62 -19.35 -1.09
N TYR A 364 -16.01 -19.87 -2.25
CA TYR A 364 -17.32 -19.58 -2.83
C TYR A 364 -18.49 -20.04 -1.93
N SER A 365 -18.38 -21.23 -1.31
CA SER A 365 -19.41 -21.76 -0.40
C SER A 365 -19.74 -20.81 0.76
N ARG A 366 -18.74 -20.04 1.23
CA ARG A 366 -18.93 -19.02 2.27
C ARG A 366 -19.65 -17.78 1.76
N TYR A 367 -19.26 -17.28 0.59
CA TYR A 367 -19.98 -16.18 -0.05
C TYR A 367 -21.43 -16.56 -0.30
N LEU A 368 -21.68 -17.79 -0.75
CA LEU A 368 -23.03 -18.31 -0.93
C LEU A 368 -23.80 -18.36 0.39
N ARG A 369 -23.24 -18.94 1.47
CA ARG A 369 -23.89 -18.98 2.79
C ARG A 369 -24.20 -17.58 3.31
N LYS A 370 -23.25 -16.65 3.21
CA LYS A 370 -23.45 -15.26 3.66
C LYS A 370 -24.52 -14.53 2.84
N SER A 371 -24.57 -14.78 1.53
CA SER A 371 -25.61 -14.25 0.64
C SER A 371 -27.01 -14.76 0.97
N GLN A 372 -27.13 -15.92 1.63
CA GLN A 372 -28.41 -16.46 2.07
C GLN A 372 -28.85 -15.88 3.41
N THR A 373 -27.91 -15.62 4.32
CA THR A 373 -28.19 -15.14 5.69
C THR A 373 -28.38 -13.63 5.79
N GLU A 374 -27.77 -12.85 4.91
CA GLU A 374 -27.78 -11.39 5.01
C GLU A 374 -29.08 -10.77 4.46
N ASN A 375 -29.49 -9.66 5.07
CA ASN A 375 -30.64 -8.87 4.63
C ASN A 375 -30.21 -7.93 3.49
N PHE A 376 -30.93 -7.98 2.37
CA PHE A 376 -30.69 -7.16 1.18
C PHE A 376 -31.91 -6.32 0.79
N ALA A 377 -32.87 -6.09 1.69
CA ALA A 377 -34.07 -5.33 1.37
C ALA A 377 -33.76 -3.90 0.88
N ASP A 378 -32.71 -3.29 1.43
CA ASP A 378 -32.18 -1.98 1.02
C ASP A 378 -31.62 -2.01 -0.41
N ILE A 379 -30.86 -3.03 -0.76
CA ILE A 379 -30.26 -3.18 -2.10
C ILE A 379 -31.29 -3.66 -3.15
N ASP A 380 -32.23 -4.53 -2.77
CA ASP A 380 -33.31 -4.98 -3.66
C ASP A 380 -34.28 -3.83 -4.00
N ALA A 381 -34.56 -2.93 -3.06
CA ALA A 381 -35.37 -1.74 -3.30
C ALA A 381 -34.77 -0.84 -4.40
N LEU A 382 -33.44 -0.78 -4.50
CA LEU A 382 -32.73 -0.03 -5.54
C LEU A 382 -32.77 -0.72 -6.91
N LYS A 383 -33.14 -2.01 -6.99
CA LYS A 383 -33.12 -2.79 -8.24
C LYS A 383 -31.79 -2.70 -8.99
N VAL A 384 -30.69 -2.79 -8.24
CA VAL A 384 -29.32 -2.81 -8.79
C VAL A 384 -29.09 -4.06 -9.62
N VAL A 385 -29.54 -5.22 -9.13
CA VAL A 385 -29.53 -6.49 -9.84
C VAL A 385 -30.94 -7.06 -9.82
N TYR A 386 -31.44 -7.51 -10.97
CA TYR A 386 -32.76 -8.16 -11.04
C TYR A 386 -32.82 -9.21 -12.15
N LYS A 387 -33.66 -10.22 -11.91
CA LYS A 387 -33.95 -11.27 -12.90
C LYS A 387 -34.86 -10.72 -13.98
N CYS A 388 -34.54 -11.05 -15.23
CA CYS A 388 -35.30 -10.70 -16.42
C CYS A 388 -35.94 -11.98 -17.00
N GLY A 389 -36.86 -11.80 -17.94
CA GLY A 389 -37.36 -12.86 -18.80
C GLY A 389 -36.27 -13.44 -19.70
N PRO A 390 -36.60 -14.49 -20.47
CA PRO A 390 -35.63 -15.16 -21.33
C PRO A 390 -35.19 -14.25 -22.49
N ASP A 391 -33.94 -14.44 -22.94
CA ASP A 391 -33.46 -13.87 -24.20
C ASP A 391 -34.06 -14.60 -25.43
N ILE A 392 -33.72 -14.16 -26.64
CA ILE A 392 -34.23 -14.79 -27.88
C ILE A 392 -33.86 -16.27 -28.02
N ALA A 393 -32.80 -16.72 -27.34
CA ALA A 393 -32.34 -18.11 -27.33
C ALA A 393 -32.94 -18.89 -26.15
N ASN A 394 -33.96 -18.33 -25.50
CA ASN A 394 -34.66 -18.89 -24.35
C ASN A 394 -33.77 -19.11 -23.10
N ARG A 395 -32.71 -18.30 -22.93
CA ARG A 395 -31.81 -18.35 -21.77
C ARG A 395 -32.26 -17.34 -20.71
N PRO A 396 -32.22 -17.69 -19.40
CA PRO A 396 -32.48 -16.73 -18.33
C PRO A 396 -31.56 -15.51 -18.45
N THR A 397 -32.14 -14.32 -18.33
CA THR A 397 -31.40 -13.06 -18.40
C THR A 397 -31.36 -12.42 -17.02
N VAL A 398 -30.23 -11.81 -16.67
CA VAL A 398 -30.07 -10.99 -15.47
C VAL A 398 -29.59 -9.61 -15.88
N ALA A 399 -30.13 -8.58 -15.25
CA ALA A 399 -29.72 -7.20 -15.48
C ALA A 399 -29.00 -6.62 -14.25
N LEU A 400 -27.94 -5.87 -14.50
CA LEU A 400 -27.17 -5.10 -13.53
C LEU A 400 -27.20 -3.62 -13.95
N VAL A 401 -27.64 -2.74 -13.05
CA VAL A 401 -27.78 -1.30 -13.30
C VAL A 401 -26.72 -0.54 -12.52
N GLY A 402 -25.69 -0.05 -13.21
CA GLY A 402 -24.56 0.62 -12.60
C GLY A 402 -24.91 1.93 -11.88
N SER A 403 -25.80 2.76 -12.44
CA SER A 403 -26.22 4.05 -11.86
C SER A 403 -26.86 3.94 -10.48
N ARG A 404 -27.37 2.76 -10.13
CA ARG A 404 -28.12 2.50 -8.90
C ARG A 404 -27.27 1.87 -7.80
N VAL A 405 -25.99 1.64 -8.06
CA VAL A 405 -25.07 1.14 -7.03
C VAL A 405 -24.92 2.22 -5.94
N PRO A 406 -25.18 1.90 -4.66
CA PRO A 406 -25.00 2.85 -3.57
C PRO A 406 -23.52 3.17 -3.32
N SER A 407 -23.20 3.94 -2.27
CA SER A 407 -21.84 4.40 -1.94
C SER A 407 -20.76 3.30 -2.00
N GLU A 408 -19.49 3.69 -2.13
CA GLU A 408 -18.35 2.76 -2.27
C GLU A 408 -18.24 1.73 -1.13
N THR A 409 -18.80 2.00 0.04
CA THR A 409 -18.85 1.05 1.17
C THR A 409 -19.75 -0.18 0.89
N SER A 410 -20.60 -0.15 -0.15
CA SER A 410 -21.61 -1.17 -0.43
C SER A 410 -21.18 -2.29 -1.38
N TRP A 411 -20.03 -2.17 -2.05
CA TRP A 411 -19.55 -3.13 -3.05
C TRP A 411 -19.48 -4.60 -2.56
N PRO A 412 -19.07 -4.91 -1.30
CA PRO A 412 -19.09 -6.29 -0.79
C PRO A 412 -20.50 -6.86 -0.64
N ARG A 413 -21.46 -6.05 -0.15
CA ARG A 413 -22.87 -6.44 -0.02
C ARG A 413 -23.52 -6.63 -1.38
N LEU A 414 -23.14 -5.81 -2.37
CA LEU A 414 -23.59 -5.97 -3.75
C LEU A 414 -23.12 -7.30 -4.37
N LEU A 415 -21.87 -7.72 -4.12
CA LEU A 415 -21.37 -9.02 -4.58
C LEU A 415 -22.18 -10.18 -3.98
N LEU A 416 -22.47 -10.13 -2.68
CA LEU A 416 -23.31 -11.15 -2.04
C LEU A 416 -24.73 -11.17 -2.62
N TYR A 417 -25.33 -10.00 -2.82
CA TYR A 417 -26.64 -9.89 -3.46
C TYR A 417 -26.64 -10.44 -4.89
N PHE A 418 -25.59 -10.15 -5.66
CA PHE A 418 -25.39 -10.70 -7.00
C PHE A 418 -25.30 -12.23 -6.97
N ILE A 419 -24.51 -12.81 -6.05
CA ILE A 419 -24.40 -14.26 -5.86
C ILE A 419 -25.77 -14.86 -5.52
N LYS A 420 -26.53 -14.24 -4.60
CA LYS A 420 -27.87 -14.68 -4.21
C LYS A 420 -28.82 -14.78 -5.41
N ILE A 421 -28.79 -13.79 -6.32
CA ILE A 421 -29.65 -13.78 -7.51
C ILE A 421 -29.18 -14.80 -8.55
N MET A 422 -27.87 -14.84 -8.77
CA MET A 422 -27.26 -15.61 -9.84
C MET A 422 -27.14 -17.09 -9.52
N GLU A 423 -27.06 -17.50 -8.26
CA GLU A 423 -26.84 -18.91 -7.92
C GLU A 423 -27.83 -19.88 -8.57
N PRO A 424 -29.15 -19.67 -8.52
CA PRO A 424 -30.11 -20.55 -9.21
C PRO A 424 -30.06 -20.47 -10.75
N ILE A 425 -29.27 -19.56 -11.31
CA ILE A 425 -29.16 -19.27 -12.75
C ILE A 425 -27.82 -19.75 -13.30
N ALA A 426 -26.75 -19.65 -12.52
CA ALA A 426 -25.37 -19.88 -12.94
C ALA A 426 -25.08 -21.34 -13.34
N ASP A 427 -25.93 -22.29 -12.94
CA ASP A 427 -25.85 -23.70 -13.35
C ASP A 427 -26.37 -23.95 -14.78
N LYS A 428 -27.06 -22.97 -15.38
CA LYS A 428 -27.63 -23.04 -16.73
C LYS A 428 -27.02 -21.99 -17.65
N ASP A 429 -27.10 -22.20 -18.95
CA ASP A 429 -26.70 -21.19 -19.93
C ASP A 429 -27.51 -19.91 -19.74
N TYR A 430 -26.84 -18.76 -19.55
CA TYR A 430 -27.50 -17.50 -19.21
C TYR A 430 -26.90 -16.29 -19.93
N THR A 431 -27.65 -15.19 -19.91
CA THR A 431 -27.27 -13.90 -20.48
C THR A 431 -27.23 -12.82 -19.39
N LEU A 432 -26.19 -11.97 -19.41
CA LEU A 432 -26.04 -10.85 -18.49
C LEU A 432 -26.11 -9.53 -19.24
N VAL A 433 -26.90 -8.59 -18.72
CA VAL A 433 -27.09 -7.26 -19.29
C VAL A 433 -26.59 -6.25 -18.26
N TYR A 434 -25.53 -5.50 -18.59
CA TYR A 434 -24.96 -4.48 -17.72
C TYR A 434 -25.22 -3.08 -18.30
N PHE A 435 -25.99 -2.28 -17.58
CA PHE A 435 -26.22 -0.88 -17.92
C PHE A 435 -25.16 -0.02 -17.26
N HIS A 436 -24.24 0.53 -18.05
CA HIS A 436 -23.12 1.33 -17.59
C HIS A 436 -23.40 2.84 -17.58
N THR A 437 -24.62 3.25 -17.96
CA THR A 437 -25.06 4.64 -18.04
C THR A 437 -24.86 5.41 -16.73
N ASN A 438 -24.25 6.60 -16.80
CA ASN A 438 -24.18 7.58 -15.70
C ASN A 438 -23.74 7.00 -14.34
N LEU A 439 -22.63 6.26 -14.30
CA LEU A 439 -22.06 5.77 -13.04
C LEU A 439 -21.71 6.92 -12.08
N THR A 440 -22.34 6.90 -10.91
CA THR A 440 -22.02 7.76 -9.77
C THR A 440 -20.80 7.24 -9.00
N HIS A 441 -20.74 5.93 -8.80
CA HIS A 441 -19.63 5.23 -8.16
C HIS A 441 -19.05 4.18 -9.11
N LYS A 442 -17.73 4.17 -9.26
CA LYS A 442 -17.02 3.23 -10.14
C LYS A 442 -16.41 2.12 -9.28
N PRO A 443 -16.55 0.84 -9.67
CA PRO A 443 -15.89 -0.22 -8.93
C PRO A 443 -14.38 -0.10 -9.08
N ASP A 444 -13.65 -0.21 -7.97
CA ASP A 444 -12.19 -0.25 -7.99
C ASP A 444 -11.68 -1.49 -8.73
N PHE A 445 -10.53 -1.36 -9.39
CA PHE A 445 -9.90 -2.44 -10.14
C PHE A 445 -9.65 -3.70 -9.29
N SER A 446 -9.26 -3.52 -8.03
CA SER A 446 -9.06 -4.59 -7.06
C SER A 446 -10.34 -5.37 -6.82
N TRP A 447 -11.47 -4.68 -6.66
CA TRP A 447 -12.78 -5.31 -6.44
C TRP A 447 -13.24 -6.13 -7.64
N MET A 448 -13.04 -5.64 -8.87
CA MET A 448 -13.39 -6.37 -10.09
C MET A 448 -12.57 -7.65 -10.23
N ARG A 449 -11.26 -7.58 -9.97
CA ARG A 449 -10.36 -8.75 -10.01
C ARG A 449 -10.74 -9.78 -8.94
N LYS A 450 -11.02 -9.33 -7.72
CA LYS A 450 -11.47 -10.19 -6.60
C LYS A 450 -12.79 -10.88 -6.92
N THR A 451 -13.77 -10.14 -7.45
CA THR A 451 -15.07 -10.68 -7.87
C THR A 451 -14.93 -11.77 -8.92
N TYR A 452 -14.10 -11.56 -9.95
CA TYR A 452 -13.87 -12.57 -10.99
C TYR A 452 -13.22 -13.85 -10.43
N LYS A 453 -12.33 -13.74 -9.44
CA LYS A 453 -11.72 -14.90 -8.77
C LYS A 453 -12.71 -15.66 -7.89
N VAL A 454 -13.49 -14.95 -7.07
CA VAL A 454 -14.46 -15.55 -6.14
C VAL A 454 -15.57 -16.30 -6.86
N LEU A 455 -15.97 -15.88 -8.06
CA LEU A 455 -17.02 -16.56 -8.81
C LEU A 455 -16.51 -17.87 -9.45
N PRO A 456 -17.14 -19.03 -9.15
CA PRO A 456 -16.77 -20.32 -9.69
C PRO A 456 -16.79 -20.36 -11.22
N GLU A 457 -16.11 -21.37 -11.77
CA GLU A 457 -16.09 -21.69 -13.20
C GLU A 457 -17.50 -21.70 -13.83
N LYS A 458 -18.54 -22.19 -13.13
CA LYS A 458 -19.91 -22.23 -13.67
C LYS A 458 -20.44 -20.86 -14.13
N TYR A 459 -20.10 -19.78 -13.42
CA TYR A 459 -20.48 -18.42 -13.80
C TYR A 459 -19.81 -18.00 -15.12
N LYS A 460 -18.55 -18.37 -15.32
CA LYS A 460 -17.77 -18.02 -16.51
C LYS A 460 -18.14 -18.90 -17.70
N LYS A 461 -18.34 -20.19 -17.46
CA LYS A 461 -18.61 -21.23 -18.46
C LYS A 461 -20.01 -21.08 -19.06
N ASN A 462 -21.01 -20.88 -18.20
CA ASN A 462 -22.42 -20.86 -18.61
C ASN A 462 -22.91 -19.48 -19.06
N LEU A 463 -22.17 -18.40 -18.76
CA LEU A 463 -22.39 -17.12 -19.41
C LEU A 463 -22.20 -17.26 -20.92
N LYS A 464 -23.21 -16.90 -21.72
CA LYS A 464 -23.12 -16.93 -23.19
C LYS A 464 -22.97 -15.56 -23.82
N ALA A 465 -23.56 -14.54 -23.22
CA ALA A 465 -23.46 -13.17 -23.67
C ALA A 465 -23.48 -12.21 -22.49
N LEU A 466 -22.56 -11.24 -22.51
CA LEU A 466 -22.50 -10.08 -21.63
C LEU A 466 -22.72 -8.83 -22.49
N TYR A 467 -23.94 -8.28 -22.45
CA TYR A 467 -24.28 -7.05 -23.15
C TYR A 467 -23.99 -5.86 -22.25
N VAL A 468 -23.08 -4.98 -22.65
CA VAL A 468 -22.74 -3.75 -21.95
C VAL A 468 -23.37 -2.59 -22.69
N ILE A 469 -24.33 -1.90 -22.06
CA ILE A 469 -25.07 -0.80 -22.65
C ILE A 469 -24.39 0.53 -22.28
N HIS A 470 -24.20 1.39 -23.29
CA HIS A 470 -23.54 2.69 -23.19
C HIS A 470 -22.14 2.61 -22.56
N PRO A 471 -21.22 1.81 -23.13
CA PRO A 471 -19.85 1.74 -22.64
C PRO A 471 -19.20 3.13 -22.68
N THR A 472 -18.54 3.53 -21.59
CA THR A 472 -17.78 4.78 -21.53
C THR A 472 -16.31 4.53 -21.87
N TRP A 473 -15.56 5.60 -22.18
CA TRP A 473 -14.11 5.53 -22.33
C TRP A 473 -13.44 4.93 -21.08
N TRP A 474 -13.92 5.29 -19.89
CA TRP A 474 -13.45 4.72 -18.63
C TRP A 474 -13.57 3.19 -18.61
N LEU A 475 -14.70 2.64 -19.08
CA LEU A 475 -14.88 1.19 -19.14
C LEU A 475 -13.88 0.52 -20.07
N ASN A 476 -13.56 1.14 -21.21
CA ASN A 476 -12.57 0.60 -22.14
C ASN A 476 -11.16 0.56 -21.51
N VAL A 477 -10.81 1.57 -20.71
CA VAL A 477 -9.57 1.56 -19.90
C VAL A 477 -9.61 0.42 -18.89
N CYS A 478 -10.68 0.28 -18.11
CA CYS A 478 -10.82 -0.83 -17.15
C CYS A 478 -10.68 -2.20 -17.83
N VAL A 479 -11.32 -2.40 -18.98
CA VAL A 479 -11.23 -3.64 -19.75
C VAL A 479 -9.78 -3.92 -20.17
N ALA A 480 -9.03 -2.91 -20.62
CA ALA A 480 -7.62 -3.09 -20.99
C ALA A 480 -6.74 -3.56 -19.83
N PHE A 481 -6.96 -3.04 -18.62
CA PHE A 481 -6.23 -3.46 -17.42
C PHE A 481 -6.65 -4.84 -16.89
N VAL A 482 -7.92 -5.24 -17.07
CA VAL A 482 -8.41 -6.56 -16.61
C VAL A 482 -8.05 -7.68 -17.59
N ARG A 483 -7.86 -7.35 -18.89
CA ARG A 483 -7.62 -8.32 -19.97
C ARG A 483 -6.52 -9.35 -19.69
N PRO A 484 -5.34 -9.01 -19.12
CA PRO A 484 -4.29 -9.99 -18.83
C PRO A 484 -4.67 -11.04 -17.77
N PHE A 485 -5.77 -10.84 -17.04
CA PHE A 485 -6.16 -11.65 -15.88
C PHE A 485 -7.43 -12.48 -16.10
N VAL A 486 -8.05 -12.37 -17.28
CA VAL A 486 -9.32 -13.02 -17.64
C VAL A 486 -9.13 -13.80 -18.93
N ASN A 487 -9.66 -15.03 -18.98
CA ASN A 487 -9.52 -15.92 -20.13
C ASN A 487 -10.02 -15.25 -21.43
N ASP A 488 -9.27 -15.37 -22.53
CA ASP A 488 -9.64 -14.83 -23.84
C ASP A 488 -11.05 -15.25 -24.31
N ARG A 489 -11.48 -16.47 -23.93
CA ARG A 489 -12.83 -16.98 -24.23
C ARG A 489 -13.96 -16.20 -23.55
N PHE A 490 -13.67 -15.46 -22.49
CA PHE A 490 -14.65 -14.58 -21.84
C PHE A 490 -14.87 -13.31 -22.66
N TRP A 491 -13.82 -12.72 -23.23
CA TRP A 491 -13.91 -11.46 -23.97
C TRP A 491 -14.73 -11.57 -25.26
N VAL A 492 -14.75 -12.75 -25.88
CA VAL A 492 -15.61 -13.04 -27.04
C VAL A 492 -17.10 -12.93 -26.70
N LYS A 493 -17.47 -13.09 -25.43
CA LYS A 493 -18.85 -12.99 -24.93
C LYS A 493 -19.27 -11.56 -24.61
N LEU A 494 -18.34 -10.61 -24.57
CA LEU A 494 -18.61 -9.22 -24.22
C LEU A 494 -19.03 -8.45 -25.48
N HIS A 495 -20.26 -7.96 -25.46
CA HIS A 495 -20.88 -7.21 -26.55
C HIS A 495 -21.18 -5.78 -26.09
N GLN A 496 -20.50 -4.81 -26.69
CA GLN A 496 -20.76 -3.40 -26.46
C GLN A 496 -21.96 -2.95 -27.30
N ILE A 497 -22.97 -2.39 -26.64
CA ILE A 497 -24.21 -1.91 -27.25
C ILE A 497 -24.35 -0.42 -26.95
N ASN A 498 -24.44 0.39 -28.01
CA ASN A 498 -24.65 1.83 -27.88
C ASN A 498 -26.12 2.23 -27.92
N ASP A 499 -26.99 1.36 -28.44
CA ASP A 499 -28.42 1.65 -28.64
C ASP A 499 -29.31 0.53 -28.09
N LEU A 500 -30.31 0.88 -27.28
CA LEU A 500 -31.30 -0.06 -26.76
C LEU A 500 -32.03 -0.85 -27.86
N ARG A 501 -32.19 -0.30 -29.07
CA ARG A 501 -32.76 -1.03 -30.22
C ARG A 501 -31.95 -2.27 -30.57
N GLN A 502 -30.62 -2.18 -30.48
CA GLN A 502 -29.72 -3.30 -30.70
C GLN A 502 -29.83 -4.32 -29.55
N LEU A 503 -30.00 -3.88 -28.30
CA LEU A 503 -30.29 -4.81 -27.19
C LEU A 503 -31.57 -5.61 -27.45
N TYR A 504 -32.61 -4.97 -27.98
CA TYR A 504 -33.88 -5.64 -28.28
C TYR A 504 -33.81 -6.68 -29.40
N SER A 505 -32.76 -6.66 -30.22
CA SER A 505 -32.50 -7.74 -31.17
C SER A 505 -32.04 -9.04 -30.50
N TYR A 506 -31.57 -8.95 -29.24
CA TYR A 506 -31.07 -10.09 -28.46
C TYR A 506 -31.94 -10.44 -27.25
N VAL A 507 -32.58 -9.46 -26.63
CA VAL A 507 -33.45 -9.65 -25.46
C VAL A 507 -34.78 -8.96 -25.75
N PRO A 508 -35.91 -9.71 -25.86
CA PRO A 508 -37.20 -9.13 -26.17
C PRO A 508 -37.56 -7.98 -25.21
N PRO A 509 -38.18 -6.88 -25.69
CA PRO A 509 -38.54 -5.75 -24.83
C PRO A 509 -39.44 -6.15 -23.65
N GLN A 510 -40.30 -7.16 -23.82
CA GLN A 510 -41.15 -7.65 -22.73
C GLN A 510 -40.37 -8.44 -21.67
N SER A 511 -39.18 -8.96 -22.02
CA SER A 511 -38.34 -9.74 -21.13
C SER A 511 -37.46 -8.87 -20.21
N ILE A 512 -37.25 -7.58 -20.49
CA ILE A 512 -36.34 -6.75 -19.71
C ILE A 512 -36.95 -5.39 -19.34
N SER A 513 -37.02 -5.10 -18.04
CA SER A 513 -37.48 -3.81 -17.53
C SER A 513 -36.33 -2.80 -17.51
N VAL A 514 -36.14 -2.07 -18.60
CA VAL A 514 -35.08 -1.04 -18.68
C VAL A 514 -35.47 0.17 -17.82
N PRO A 515 -34.63 0.60 -16.86
CA PRO A 515 -34.84 1.82 -16.09
C PRO A 515 -35.11 3.07 -16.95
N GLU A 516 -36.06 3.91 -16.53
CA GLU A 516 -36.39 5.16 -17.24
C GLU A 516 -35.18 6.06 -17.46
N GLU A 517 -34.27 6.14 -16.49
CA GLU A 517 -33.04 6.93 -16.59
C GLU A 517 -32.17 6.53 -17.79
N ILE A 518 -32.15 5.24 -18.14
CA ILE A 518 -31.37 4.70 -19.26
C ILE A 518 -32.12 4.91 -20.58
N VAL A 519 -33.45 4.78 -20.57
CA VAL A 519 -34.29 5.06 -21.74
C VAL A 519 -34.15 6.53 -22.15
N ARG A 520 -34.25 7.46 -21.18
CA ARG A 520 -34.07 8.90 -21.43
C ARG A 520 -32.67 9.21 -21.97
N TYR A 521 -31.64 8.58 -21.41
CA TYR A 521 -30.28 8.74 -21.90
C TYR A 521 -30.11 8.22 -23.35
N ASN A 522 -30.67 7.05 -23.66
CA ASN A 522 -30.67 6.52 -25.02
C ASN A 522 -31.42 7.43 -26.00
N GLN A 523 -32.56 7.99 -25.58
CA GLN A 523 -33.34 8.94 -26.38
C GLN A 523 -32.55 10.21 -26.70
N GLN A 524 -31.80 10.74 -25.73
CA GLN A 524 -30.92 11.90 -25.95
C GLN A 524 -29.82 11.63 -26.98
N LEU A 525 -29.29 10.40 -27.02
CA LEU A 525 -28.22 10.03 -27.94
C LEU A 525 -28.71 9.60 -29.33
N HIS A 526 -29.87 8.91 -29.41
CA HIS A 526 -30.27 8.15 -30.58
C HIS A 526 -31.73 8.36 -31.04
N GLY A 527 -32.50 9.22 -30.37
CA GLY A 527 -33.91 9.49 -30.65
C GLY A 527 -34.89 8.48 -30.00
N ASP A 528 -36.20 8.66 -30.23
CA ASP A 528 -37.25 7.94 -29.50
C ASP A 528 -37.18 6.41 -29.59
N VAL A 529 -37.32 5.77 -28.42
CA VAL A 529 -37.50 4.33 -28.25
C VAL A 529 -38.96 4.10 -27.84
N VAL A 530 -39.76 3.47 -28.70
CA VAL A 530 -41.13 3.06 -28.35
C VAL A 530 -41.06 1.83 -27.45
N GLN A 531 -41.39 1.97 -26.16
CA GLN A 531 -41.66 0.81 -25.30
C GLN A 531 -43.03 0.23 -25.67
N PRO A 532 -43.18 -1.10 -25.86
CA PRO A 532 -44.51 -1.69 -25.95
C PRO A 532 -45.20 -1.60 -24.59
N GLU A 533 -46.42 -1.05 -24.58
CA GLU A 533 -47.25 -0.87 -23.38
C GLU A 533 -47.35 -2.16 -22.57
N GLN A 534 -46.98 -2.11 -21.29
CA GLN A 534 -47.40 -3.13 -20.33
C GLN A 534 -48.90 -2.94 -20.09
N SER A 535 -49.72 -3.81 -20.66
CA SER A 535 -51.17 -3.82 -20.45
C SER A 535 -51.50 -3.90 -18.97
N ASN A 536 -52.05 -2.82 -18.44
CA ASN A 536 -52.64 -2.73 -17.10
C ASN A 536 -53.83 -3.69 -17.00
N GLU A 537 -53.60 -4.92 -16.56
CA GLU A 537 -54.68 -5.82 -16.15
C GLU A 537 -55.06 -5.54 -14.69
N LYS A 538 -55.80 -4.45 -14.49
CA LYS A 538 -56.70 -4.27 -13.34
C LYS A 538 -58.08 -3.88 -13.87
N ARG A 539 -58.79 -4.85 -14.45
CA ARG A 539 -60.26 -4.77 -14.51
C ARG A 539 -60.77 -4.99 -13.08
N ARG A 540 -61.43 -3.95 -12.54
CA ARG A 540 -62.21 -4.03 -11.30
C ARG A 540 -63.33 -5.06 -11.49
N PRO A 541 -63.68 -5.86 -10.48
CA PRO A 541 -65.00 -6.47 -10.42
C PRO A 541 -66.04 -5.35 -10.30
N GLN A 542 -67.08 -5.43 -11.12
CA GLN A 542 -68.28 -4.63 -10.98
C GLN A 542 -69.05 -5.13 -9.76
N ASP A 543 -69.24 -4.29 -8.76
CA ASP A 543 -70.34 -4.45 -7.82
C ASP A 543 -71.59 -3.84 -8.48
N PHE A 544 -72.40 -4.73 -9.07
CA PHE A 544 -73.83 -4.52 -9.24
C PHE A 544 -74.52 -5.34 -8.15
N LEU A 545 -74.98 -4.66 -7.10
CA LEU A 545 -76.34 -4.77 -6.55
C LEU A 545 -76.56 -3.66 -5.52
#